data_AF-A0A0L7KMB3-F1
#
_entry.id   AF-A0A0L7KMB3-F1
#
_cell.length_a   1.000
_cell.length_b   1.000
_cell.length_c   1.000
_cell.angle_alpha   90.00
_cell.angle_beta   90.00
_cell.angle_gamma   90.00
#
_symmetry.space_group_name_H-M   'P 1'
#
loop_
_entity.id
_entity.type
_entity.pdbx_description
1 polymer ?
#
loop_
_entity_poly.entity_id
_entity_poly.type
_entity_poly.pdbx_seq_one_letter_code
_entity_poly.pdbx_strand_id
1 'polypeptide(L)'
;EAFDVRLKNLVTGACPKLPEPKYCVDKTAYDIRKENGKKSDNNKYQKQNGGTCKIKDDFLSSIGITNNECESKKNDRFKIGEKWDCVGDTTDAKNKLCVPPRRKYMCLKKLEDIIGDNISDSNTLLEKIQDVAKSEGNDIIKKILPKYPCSEDVICKYMKYSFADLGDIVRGRDLLRNDPDQVRIQRRLINAFTKIYSNLEPSKRMKYQNDITNLYELRSDWWDTNRKEIWKAMTCNAPYDAKIYITKEGGYISPLTWTKNHCGHNDDPPDYDYIPQPLRWISEWSEQFCLYQKHLLESMKNCENCKKNSGECKQSVHGSCVDCKKKCEKYKKFVENWKAQFEIQDKAYKEIYKNATNNGGNG
;
A
#
# COMPACT_ATOMS: atom_id res chain seq x y z
N GLU A 1 18.71 -15.45 -27.33
CA GLU A 1 18.04 -16.64 -27.91
C GLU A 1 16.75 -16.95 -27.17
N ALA A 2 15.74 -16.09 -27.31
CA ALA A 2 14.36 -16.37 -26.94
C ALA A 2 13.53 -15.58 -27.94
N PHE A 3 12.65 -16.27 -28.68
CA PHE A 3 11.70 -15.80 -29.73
C PHE A 3 11.94 -16.47 -31.08
N ASP A 4 11.84 -17.81 -31.12
CA ASP A 4 11.41 -18.49 -32.35
C ASP A 4 10.76 -19.85 -31.99
N VAL A 5 9.42 -19.92 -31.99
CA VAL A 5 8.71 -21.18 -32.20
C VAL A 5 7.45 -20.92 -33.01
N ARG A 6 7.49 -21.42 -34.24
CA ARG A 6 6.38 -21.55 -35.20
C ARG A 6 5.30 -22.49 -34.66
N LEU A 7 4.05 -22.08 -34.85
CA LEU A 7 2.89 -22.98 -34.86
C LEU A 7 3.01 -23.99 -36.02
N LYS A 8 2.80 -25.28 -35.74
CA LYS A 8 2.17 -26.24 -36.67
C LYS A 8 1.52 -27.42 -35.92
N ASN A 9 0.18 -27.46 -36.06
CA ASN A 9 -0.77 -28.60 -36.12
C ASN A 9 -0.69 -29.75 -35.12
N LEU A 10 -1.74 -29.87 -34.30
CA LEU A 10 -2.43 -31.15 -34.00
C LEU A 10 -3.94 -30.90 -33.89
N VAL A 11 -4.68 -31.47 -34.83
CA VAL A 11 -6.14 -31.59 -34.85
C VAL A 11 -6.48 -32.93 -34.21
N THR A 12 -7.12 -32.94 -33.04
CA THR A 12 -8.10 -33.95 -32.60
C THR A 12 -8.83 -33.46 -31.34
N GLY A 13 -10.11 -33.11 -31.48
CA GLY A 13 -11.16 -33.51 -30.53
C GLY A 13 -11.05 -33.21 -29.04
N ALA A 14 -10.54 -32.05 -28.62
CA ALA A 14 -10.85 -31.35 -27.37
C ALA A 14 -10.16 -29.99 -27.44
N CYS A 15 -10.83 -28.89 -27.06
CA CYS A 15 -10.18 -27.58 -27.05
C CYS A 15 -8.88 -27.67 -26.22
N PRO A 16 -7.69 -27.42 -26.81
CA PRO A 16 -6.48 -27.32 -26.03
C PRO A 16 -6.65 -26.19 -25.02
N LYS A 17 -6.48 -26.49 -23.73
CA LYS A 17 -6.43 -25.47 -22.68
C LYS A 17 -5.39 -24.44 -23.10
N LEU A 18 -5.82 -23.19 -23.19
CA LEU A 18 -4.96 -22.04 -23.45
C LEU A 18 -3.75 -22.09 -22.50
N PRO A 19 -2.53 -21.81 -22.98
CA PRO A 19 -1.37 -21.78 -22.12
C PRO A 19 -1.57 -20.72 -21.02
N GLU A 20 -1.31 -21.12 -19.78
CA GLU A 20 -1.39 -20.27 -18.59
C GLU A 20 -0.53 -19.01 -18.74
N PRO A 21 -1.02 -17.83 -18.30
CA PRO A 21 -0.29 -16.58 -18.41
C PRO A 21 0.98 -16.61 -17.55
N LYS A 22 2.08 -16.15 -18.16
CA LYS A 22 3.46 -16.32 -17.68
C LYS A 22 3.97 -15.22 -16.72
N TYR A 23 3.15 -14.24 -16.33
CA TYR A 23 3.54 -13.20 -15.35
C TYR A 23 2.37 -12.72 -14.48
N CYS A 24 2.75 -12.23 -13.30
CA CYS A 24 2.03 -11.51 -12.23
C CYS A 24 1.81 -12.29 -10.92
N VAL A 25 1.74 -11.52 -9.83
CA VAL A 25 1.08 -11.73 -8.52
C VAL A 25 -0.23 -12.57 -8.59
N ASP A 26 -0.79 -12.67 -9.80
CA ASP A 26 -1.96 -13.41 -10.23
C ASP A 26 -1.89 -14.93 -10.04
N LYS A 27 -0.72 -15.56 -9.85
CA LYS A 27 -0.66 -16.98 -9.44
C LYS A 27 -0.92 -17.17 -7.95
N THR A 28 -0.33 -16.33 -7.09
CA THR A 28 -0.40 -16.48 -5.62
C THR A 28 -1.76 -16.04 -5.03
N ALA A 29 -2.40 -15.00 -5.59
CA ALA A 29 -3.74 -14.58 -5.18
C ALA A 29 -4.87 -15.51 -5.69
N TYR A 30 -4.57 -16.34 -6.69
CA TYR A 30 -5.46 -17.37 -7.22
C TYR A 30 -5.46 -18.63 -6.33
N ASP A 31 -4.30 -19.08 -5.86
CA ASP A 31 -4.15 -20.29 -5.05
C ASP A 31 -4.63 -20.12 -3.57
N ILE A 32 -4.52 -18.92 -2.98
CA ILE A 32 -4.99 -18.63 -1.60
C ILE A 32 -6.54 -18.64 -1.46
N ARG A 33 -7.28 -18.28 -2.52
CA ARG A 33 -8.76 -18.20 -2.48
C ARG A 33 -9.45 -19.56 -2.66
N LYS A 34 -8.73 -20.56 -3.16
CA LYS A 34 -9.31 -21.87 -3.50
C LYS A 34 -9.30 -22.85 -2.32
N GLU A 35 -8.47 -22.65 -1.30
CA GLU A 35 -8.21 -23.71 -0.29
C GLU A 35 -8.82 -23.55 1.11
N ASN A 36 -9.22 -22.38 1.62
CA ASN A 36 -9.70 -22.27 3.03
C ASN A 36 -11.22 -22.15 3.21
N GLY A 37 -11.97 -22.96 2.48
CA GLY A 37 -13.33 -23.29 2.87
C GLY A 37 -13.36 -24.07 4.19
N LYS A 38 -13.74 -23.40 5.28
CA LYS A 38 -14.67 -23.86 6.34
C LYS A 38 -14.84 -22.77 7.41
N LYS A 39 -16.09 -22.60 7.84
CA LYS A 39 -16.58 -21.61 8.81
C LYS A 39 -15.71 -21.55 10.07
N SER A 40 -15.33 -20.35 10.49
CA SER A 40 -15.12 -20.04 11.90
C SER A 40 -16.41 -19.41 12.40
N ASP A 41 -17.11 -20.13 13.26
CA ASP A 41 -18.21 -19.58 14.04
C ASP A 41 -17.61 -18.64 15.11
N ASN A 42 -18.09 -17.39 15.09
CA ASN A 42 -17.90 -16.28 16.07
C ASN A 42 -17.10 -15.03 15.65
N ASN A 43 -17.28 -14.49 14.43
CA ASN A 43 -16.91 -13.09 14.18
C ASN A 43 -17.88 -12.14 14.90
N LYS A 44 -17.49 -11.63 16.07
CA LYS A 44 -18.30 -10.74 16.94
C LYS A 44 -18.74 -9.42 16.27
N TYR A 45 -18.27 -9.07 15.08
CA TYR A 45 -18.52 -7.77 14.42
C TYR A 45 -19.15 -7.85 13.02
N GLN A 46 -19.39 -9.05 12.48
CA GLN A 46 -20.07 -9.24 11.19
C GLN A 46 -21.49 -9.76 11.40
N LYS A 47 -22.44 -9.33 10.56
CA LYS A 47 -23.76 -9.96 10.39
C LYS A 47 -23.71 -10.77 9.10
N GLN A 48 -23.98 -12.08 9.18
CA GLN A 48 -24.21 -12.93 8.02
C GLN A 48 -25.72 -13.10 7.81
N ASN A 49 -26.31 -12.31 6.91
CA ASN A 49 -27.69 -12.51 6.48
C ASN A 49 -27.67 -12.98 5.01
N GLY A 50 -28.01 -14.25 4.78
CA GLY A 50 -28.24 -14.79 3.44
C GLY A 50 -27.05 -14.68 2.47
N GLY A 51 -25.81 -14.81 2.96
CA GLY A 51 -24.60 -14.73 2.12
C GLY A 51 -24.05 -13.32 1.90
N THR A 52 -24.70 -12.28 2.45
CA THR A 52 -24.15 -10.91 2.47
C THR A 52 -23.46 -10.61 3.79
N CYS A 53 -22.22 -10.18 3.69
CA CYS A 53 -21.34 -9.83 4.80
C CYS A 53 -21.48 -8.34 5.10
N LYS A 54 -21.97 -7.98 6.29
CA LYS A 54 -22.09 -6.58 6.72
C LYS A 54 -21.42 -6.41 8.06
N ILE A 55 -20.75 -5.27 8.28
CA ILE A 55 -20.24 -4.88 9.59
C ILE A 55 -21.43 -4.49 10.47
N LYS A 56 -21.38 -4.82 11.77
CA LYS A 56 -22.33 -4.29 12.74
C LYS A 56 -22.22 -2.76 12.83
N ASP A 57 -23.36 -2.09 12.85
CA ASP A 57 -23.45 -0.63 12.76
C ASP A 57 -22.70 0.09 13.91
N ASP A 58 -22.57 -0.57 15.06
CA ASP A 58 -21.90 -0.10 16.28
C ASP A 58 -20.43 -0.54 16.42
N PHE A 59 -19.89 -1.30 15.47
CA PHE A 59 -18.56 -1.89 15.60
C PHE A 59 -17.47 -0.83 15.76
N LEU A 60 -17.44 0.18 14.89
CA LEU A 60 -16.43 1.23 14.93
C LEU A 60 -16.46 2.02 16.26
N SER A 61 -17.65 2.30 16.78
CA SER A 61 -17.82 2.92 18.10
C SER A 61 -17.40 2.00 19.24
N SER A 62 -17.63 0.69 19.13
CA SER A 62 -17.27 -0.30 20.16
C SER A 62 -15.75 -0.46 20.35
N ILE A 63 -14.97 -0.18 19.30
CA ILE A 63 -13.50 -0.17 19.33
C ILE A 63 -12.93 1.25 19.53
N GLY A 64 -13.80 2.21 19.88
CA GLY A 64 -13.41 3.57 20.22
C GLY A 64 -12.90 4.41 19.04
N ILE A 65 -13.21 4.03 17.79
CA ILE A 65 -12.86 4.84 16.61
C ILE A 65 -13.92 5.93 16.42
N THR A 66 -13.53 7.17 16.66
CA THR A 66 -14.40 8.35 16.53
C THR A 66 -14.22 9.07 15.19
N ASN A 67 -15.12 10.00 14.88
CA ASN A 67 -15.13 10.63 13.56
C ASN A 67 -13.95 11.57 13.27
N ASN A 68 -13.24 12.04 14.29
CA ASN A 68 -12.30 13.17 14.21
C ASN A 68 -10.83 12.78 14.45
N GLU A 69 -10.51 11.49 14.50
CA GLU A 69 -9.13 11.05 14.85
C GLU A 69 -8.11 11.31 13.76
N CYS A 70 -8.55 11.39 12.50
CA CYS A 70 -7.70 11.71 11.35
C CYS A 70 -8.31 12.85 10.55
N GLU A 71 -7.64 14.00 10.57
CA GLU A 71 -7.95 15.13 9.72
C GLU A 71 -7.27 15.00 8.35
N SER A 72 -7.52 13.89 7.64
CA SER A 72 -7.01 13.73 6.28
C SER A 72 -7.60 14.82 5.39
N LYS A 73 -6.76 15.49 4.58
CA LYS A 73 -7.20 16.53 3.64
C LYS A 73 -8.16 16.03 2.54
N LYS A 74 -8.35 14.71 2.42
CA LYS A 74 -9.26 14.08 1.44
C LYS A 74 -9.83 12.75 1.94
N ASN A 75 -11.15 12.62 1.90
CA ASN A 75 -11.86 11.40 2.31
C ASN A 75 -11.68 10.20 1.35
N ASP A 76 -11.41 10.48 0.07
CA ASP A 76 -11.40 9.47 -1.01
C ASP A 76 -10.03 8.79 -1.23
N ARG A 77 -9.04 8.96 -0.34
CA ARG A 77 -7.66 8.48 -0.56
C ARG A 77 -7.50 6.96 -0.73
N PHE A 78 -8.55 6.19 -0.44
CA PHE A 78 -8.62 4.74 -0.58
C PHE A 78 -9.67 4.27 -1.60
N LYS A 79 -10.19 5.18 -2.42
CA LYS A 79 -11.19 4.86 -3.42
C LYS A 79 -10.52 4.12 -4.57
N ILE A 80 -11.14 3.01 -5.01
CA ILE A 80 -10.66 2.28 -6.18
C ILE A 80 -10.77 3.19 -7.40
N GLY A 81 -9.67 3.30 -8.15
CA GLY A 81 -9.60 4.18 -9.32
C GLY A 81 -9.35 5.65 -8.99
N GLU A 82 -9.00 5.97 -7.73
CA GLU A 82 -8.51 7.30 -7.36
C GLU A 82 -7.26 7.66 -8.19
N LYS A 83 -7.13 8.93 -8.55
CA LYS A 83 -6.04 9.40 -9.40
C LYS A 83 -4.73 9.44 -8.61
N TRP A 84 -3.68 8.90 -9.23
CA TRP A 84 -2.31 9.00 -8.76
C TRP A 84 -1.65 10.23 -9.36
N ASP A 85 -0.99 11.02 -8.51
CA ASP A 85 -0.27 12.20 -8.95
C ASP A 85 1.16 11.81 -9.33
N CYS A 86 1.46 11.80 -10.62
CA CYS A 86 2.77 11.47 -11.18
C CYS A 86 3.60 12.73 -11.44
N VAL A 87 3.60 13.62 -10.45
CA VAL A 87 4.38 14.88 -10.45
C VAL A 87 5.46 14.89 -9.39
N GLY A 88 5.62 13.80 -8.63
CA GLY A 88 6.64 13.74 -7.57
C GLY A 88 8.02 13.77 -8.19
N ASP A 89 8.73 14.88 -8.05
CA ASP A 89 10.15 14.99 -8.38
C ASP A 89 10.94 14.10 -7.41
N THR A 90 11.53 13.01 -7.90
CA THR A 90 12.55 12.30 -7.13
C THR A 90 13.85 13.10 -7.20
N THR A 91 14.40 13.43 -6.04
CA THR A 91 15.61 14.27 -5.93
C THR A 91 16.84 13.64 -6.56
N ASP A 92 16.82 12.32 -6.74
CA ASP A 92 18.02 11.57 -7.14
C ASP A 92 18.16 11.48 -8.66
N ALA A 93 17.13 11.88 -9.43
CA ALA A 93 17.18 11.79 -10.90
C ALA A 93 16.26 12.76 -11.67
N LYS A 94 15.57 13.72 -11.03
CA LYS A 94 14.48 14.50 -11.66
C LYS A 94 13.42 13.60 -12.32
N ASN A 95 13.26 12.38 -11.81
CA ASN A 95 12.29 11.45 -12.35
C ASN A 95 10.95 11.65 -11.67
N LYS A 96 9.89 11.59 -12.46
CA LYS A 96 8.54 11.65 -11.93
C LYS A 96 8.18 10.28 -11.35
N LEU A 97 7.71 10.25 -10.10
CA LEU A 97 7.12 9.06 -9.49
C LEU A 97 5.64 9.33 -9.19
N CYS A 98 4.82 8.29 -9.31
CA CYS A 98 3.41 8.35 -8.97
C CYS A 98 3.23 8.19 -7.46
N VAL A 99 2.72 9.23 -6.81
CA VAL A 99 2.50 9.25 -5.36
C VAL A 99 1.19 8.54 -5.04
N PRO A 100 1.18 7.54 -4.13
CA PRO A 100 -0.05 6.90 -3.70
C PRO A 100 -1.00 7.91 -3.04
N PRO A 101 -2.30 7.92 -3.40
CA PRO A 101 -3.28 8.77 -2.72
C PRO A 101 -3.31 8.55 -1.21
N ARG A 102 -3.13 7.30 -0.75
CA ARG A 102 -2.98 6.96 0.67
C ARG A 102 -1.86 7.78 1.34
N ARG A 103 -0.65 7.75 0.77
CA ARG A 103 0.51 8.51 1.27
C ARG A 103 0.27 10.02 1.23
N LYS A 104 -0.24 10.51 0.10
CA LYS A 104 -0.48 11.95 -0.11
C LYS A 104 -1.42 12.54 0.93
N TYR A 105 -2.43 11.78 1.34
CA TYR A 105 -3.45 12.23 2.28
C TYR A 105 -3.37 11.52 3.64
N MET A 106 -2.19 10.99 4.00
CA MET A 106 -1.89 10.30 5.26
C MET A 106 -2.24 11.18 6.48
N CYS A 107 -2.61 10.55 7.61
CA CYS A 107 -3.03 11.23 8.84
C CYS A 107 -1.84 11.85 9.60
N LEU A 108 -1.23 12.91 9.06
CA LEU A 108 0.00 13.50 9.62
C LEU A 108 -0.23 14.76 10.45
N LYS A 109 -1.47 15.25 10.60
CA LYS A 109 -1.77 16.50 11.31
C LYS A 109 -1.22 16.52 12.74
N LYS A 110 -1.33 15.42 13.50
CA LYS A 110 -0.75 15.34 14.85
C LYS A 110 0.78 15.54 14.87
N LEU A 111 1.48 15.12 13.81
CA LEU A 111 2.89 15.40 13.61
C LEU A 111 3.13 16.88 13.26
N GLU A 112 2.18 17.48 12.54
CA GLU A 112 2.08 18.92 12.32
C GLU A 112 1.56 19.72 13.54
N ASP A 113 1.30 19.11 14.70
CA ASP A 113 1.02 19.84 15.94
C ASP A 113 2.24 19.87 16.89
N ILE A 114 3.26 19.04 16.63
CA ILE A 114 4.56 19.02 17.36
C ILE A 114 5.27 20.39 17.42
N ILE A 115 4.89 21.39 16.62
CA ILE A 115 5.50 22.74 16.61
C ILE A 115 5.35 23.43 17.97
N GLY A 116 4.26 23.14 18.69
CA GLY A 116 4.03 23.69 20.02
C GLY A 116 4.79 22.95 21.12
N ASP A 117 5.24 21.71 20.85
CA ASP A 117 5.82 20.83 21.85
C ASP A 117 7.35 20.93 21.83
N ASN A 118 7.95 21.29 22.96
CA ASN A 118 9.39 21.25 23.16
C ASN A 118 9.87 19.81 23.40
N ILE A 119 9.78 18.93 22.38
CA ILE A 119 10.21 17.53 22.50
C ILE A 119 11.75 17.48 22.61
N SER A 120 12.25 17.00 23.74
CA SER A 120 13.69 16.88 24.01
C SER A 120 14.16 15.45 24.32
N ASP A 121 13.25 14.51 24.52
CA ASP A 121 13.57 13.12 24.85
C ASP A 121 12.90 12.12 23.89
N SER A 122 13.47 10.92 23.84
CA SER A 122 13.07 9.85 22.93
C SER A 122 11.68 9.30 23.22
N ASN A 123 11.26 9.26 24.50
CA ASN A 123 10.00 8.63 24.90
C ASN A 123 8.82 9.54 24.53
N THR A 124 8.92 10.84 24.79
CA THR A 124 7.92 11.82 24.36
C THR A 124 7.78 11.81 22.83
N LEU A 125 8.88 11.69 22.08
CA LEU A 125 8.80 11.56 20.62
C LEU A 125 8.07 10.27 20.22
N LEU A 126 8.39 9.14 20.85
CA LEU A 126 7.75 7.85 20.58
C LEU A 126 6.24 7.92 20.77
N GLU A 127 5.77 8.45 21.89
CA GLU A 127 4.34 8.59 22.18
C GLU A 127 3.61 9.39 21.09
N LYS A 128 4.20 10.50 20.64
CA LYS A 128 3.62 11.32 19.56
C LYS A 128 3.58 10.57 18.23
N ILE A 129 4.62 9.79 17.90
CA ILE A 129 4.64 8.96 16.69
C ILE A 129 3.63 7.81 16.79
N GLN A 130 3.44 7.20 17.98
CA GLN A 130 2.42 6.19 18.21
C GLN A 130 1.01 6.75 18.04
N ASP A 131 0.76 7.99 18.49
CA ASP A 131 -0.53 8.66 18.29
C ASP A 131 -0.86 8.93 16.82
N VAL A 132 0.17 9.26 16.02
CA VAL A 132 0.05 9.38 14.55
C VAL A 132 -0.22 8.01 13.94
N ALA A 133 0.53 6.99 14.33
CA ALA A 133 0.37 5.63 13.81
C ALA A 133 -1.03 5.05 14.12
N LYS A 134 -1.51 5.22 15.35
CA LYS A 134 -2.86 4.82 15.78
C LYS A 134 -3.96 5.56 15.00
N SER A 135 -3.81 6.88 14.83
CA SER A 135 -4.74 7.69 14.02
C SER A 135 -4.83 7.20 12.57
N GLU A 136 -3.68 6.92 11.95
CA GLU A 136 -3.59 6.38 10.59
C GLU A 136 -4.23 4.98 10.49
N GLY A 137 -3.96 4.09 11.46
CA GLY A 137 -4.56 2.77 11.52
C GLY A 137 -6.09 2.82 11.67
N ASN A 138 -6.60 3.70 12.52
CA ASN A 138 -8.03 3.89 12.73
C ASN A 138 -8.73 4.45 11.47
N ASP A 139 -8.11 5.39 10.76
CA ASP A 139 -8.63 5.89 9.49
C ASP A 139 -8.69 4.81 8.41
N ILE A 140 -7.66 3.96 8.33
CA ILE A 140 -7.64 2.79 7.44
C ILE A 140 -8.82 1.87 7.77
N ILE A 141 -8.97 1.45 9.03
CA ILE A 141 -10.08 0.56 9.45
C ILE A 141 -11.42 1.17 9.06
N LYS A 142 -11.64 2.43 9.44
CA LYS A 142 -12.89 3.16 9.20
C LYS A 142 -13.24 3.25 7.71
N LYS A 143 -12.28 3.51 6.83
CA LYS A 143 -12.53 3.75 5.40
C LYS A 143 -12.46 2.49 4.53
N ILE A 144 -11.75 1.46 4.98
CA ILE A 144 -11.51 0.22 4.22
C ILE A 144 -12.43 -0.89 4.65
N LEU A 145 -12.56 -1.16 5.96
CA LEU A 145 -13.28 -2.31 6.46
C LEU A 145 -14.73 -2.35 5.93
N PRO A 146 -15.51 -1.23 5.91
CA PRO A 146 -16.87 -1.24 5.37
C PRO A 146 -16.97 -1.59 3.88
N LYS A 147 -15.91 -1.37 3.11
CA LYS A 147 -15.85 -1.71 1.67
C LYS A 147 -15.51 -3.17 1.45
N TYR A 148 -14.85 -3.81 2.41
CA TYR A 148 -14.35 -5.19 2.33
C TYR A 148 -14.70 -5.98 3.60
N PRO A 149 -15.99 -6.07 3.98
CA PRO A 149 -16.40 -6.66 5.26
C PRO A 149 -16.03 -8.15 5.39
N CYS A 150 -15.77 -8.84 4.28
CA CYS A 150 -15.37 -10.25 4.21
C CYS A 150 -13.96 -10.45 3.63
N SER A 151 -13.15 -9.40 3.58
CA SER A 151 -11.75 -9.44 3.13
C SER A 151 -10.93 -8.45 3.93
N GLU A 152 -11.04 -8.58 5.26
CA GLU A 152 -10.45 -7.63 6.21
C GLU A 152 -8.92 -7.62 6.20
N ASP A 153 -8.26 -8.68 5.71
CA ASP A 153 -6.82 -8.74 5.42
C ASP A 153 -6.33 -7.52 4.61
N VAL A 154 -7.20 -6.92 3.78
CA VAL A 154 -6.87 -5.75 2.98
C VAL A 154 -6.52 -4.53 3.85
N ILE A 155 -7.01 -4.44 5.09
CA ILE A 155 -6.62 -3.36 6.01
C ILE A 155 -5.14 -3.50 6.41
N CYS A 156 -4.66 -4.73 6.67
CA CYS A 156 -3.29 -4.99 7.09
C CYS A 156 -2.32 -4.60 5.97
N LYS A 157 -2.75 -4.78 4.71
CA LYS A 157 -2.01 -4.33 3.53
C LYS A 157 -1.84 -2.82 3.47
N TYR A 158 -2.91 -2.04 3.70
CA TYR A 158 -2.81 -0.58 3.75
C TYR A 158 -1.99 -0.10 4.95
N MET A 159 -2.15 -0.74 6.13
CA MET A 159 -1.33 -0.45 7.31
C MET A 159 0.15 -0.70 7.04
N LYS A 160 0.51 -1.83 6.40
CA LYS A 160 1.88 -2.14 6.00
C LYS A 160 2.52 -1.02 5.17
N TYR A 161 1.81 -0.51 4.15
CA TYR A 161 2.30 0.59 3.34
C TYR A 161 2.41 1.90 4.14
N SER A 162 1.42 2.19 4.99
CA SER A 162 1.43 3.39 5.83
C SER A 162 2.52 3.38 6.90
N PHE A 163 2.80 2.23 7.50
CA PHE A 163 3.89 2.04 8.43
C PHE A 163 5.25 2.33 7.79
N ALA A 164 5.50 1.78 6.59
CA ALA A 164 6.74 2.00 5.87
C ALA A 164 6.95 3.46 5.48
N ASP A 165 5.89 4.14 5.05
CA ASP A 165 5.95 5.57 4.73
C ASP A 165 6.12 6.44 5.98
N LEU A 166 5.47 6.11 7.10
CA LEU A 166 5.71 6.78 8.38
C LEU A 166 7.17 6.63 8.81
N GLY A 167 7.75 5.44 8.61
CA GLY A 167 9.18 5.20 8.83
C GLY A 167 10.07 6.07 7.95
N ASP A 168 9.74 6.25 6.67
CA ASP A 168 10.51 7.16 5.80
C ASP A 168 10.35 8.64 6.18
N ILE A 169 9.18 9.05 6.65
CA ILE A 169 8.99 10.39 7.22
C ILE A 169 9.86 10.57 8.46
N VAL A 170 9.79 9.64 9.41
CA VAL A 170 10.56 9.69 10.66
C VAL A 170 12.06 9.63 10.41
N ARG A 171 12.51 8.85 9.43
CA ARG A 171 13.93 8.73 9.05
C ARG A 171 14.44 9.86 8.14
N GLY A 172 13.56 10.72 7.63
CA GLY A 172 13.91 11.81 6.72
C GLY A 172 14.21 11.36 5.29
N ARG A 173 13.74 10.18 4.90
CA ARG A 173 13.97 9.53 3.59
C ARG A 173 12.77 9.63 2.65
N ASP A 174 11.64 10.14 3.14
CA ASP A 174 10.43 10.31 2.33
C ASP A 174 10.66 11.22 1.11
N LEU A 175 10.05 10.85 -0.01
CA LEU A 175 10.26 11.48 -1.32
C LEU A 175 9.40 12.74 -1.53
N LEU A 176 8.39 13.02 -0.70
CA LEU A 176 7.57 14.23 -0.81
C LEU A 176 8.26 15.46 -0.18
N ARG A 177 9.53 15.68 -0.50
CA ARG A 177 10.37 16.70 0.16
C ARG A 177 9.94 18.14 -0.11
N ASN A 178 9.31 18.40 -1.25
CA ASN A 178 8.87 19.74 -1.67
C ASN A 178 7.42 20.05 -1.23
N ASP A 179 6.71 19.07 -0.65
CA ASP A 179 5.38 19.30 -0.12
C ASP A 179 5.47 20.22 1.13
N PRO A 180 4.72 21.34 1.18
CA PRO A 180 4.83 22.30 2.28
C PRO A 180 4.59 21.72 3.68
N ASP A 181 3.71 20.72 3.80
CA ASP A 181 3.47 20.07 5.08
C ASP A 181 4.62 19.15 5.45
N GLN A 182 5.17 18.42 4.48
CA GLN A 182 6.34 17.58 4.70
C GLN A 182 7.58 18.39 5.08
N VAL A 183 7.82 19.54 4.44
CA VAL A 183 8.91 20.46 4.84
C VAL A 183 8.74 20.88 6.30
N ARG A 184 7.50 21.23 6.69
CA ARG A 184 7.18 21.62 8.06
C ARG A 184 7.38 20.48 9.05
N ILE A 185 6.98 19.26 8.70
CA ILE A 185 7.17 18.04 9.50
C ILE A 185 8.66 17.74 9.67
N GLN A 186 9.44 17.73 8.57
CA GLN A 186 10.87 17.40 8.61
C GLN A 186 11.64 18.38 9.49
N ARG A 187 11.38 19.69 9.39
CA ARG A 187 12.02 20.68 10.25
C ARG A 187 11.81 20.40 11.73
N ARG A 188 10.62 19.93 12.12
CA ARG A 188 10.30 19.63 13.53
C ARG A 188 10.97 18.36 14.00
N LEU A 189 10.97 17.33 13.17
CA LEU A 189 11.66 16.08 13.46
C LEU A 189 13.15 16.36 13.64
N ILE A 190 13.78 17.13 12.73
CA ILE A 190 15.16 17.57 12.89
C ILE A 190 15.37 18.27 14.23
N ASN A 191 14.54 19.25 14.59
CA ASN A 191 14.65 19.95 15.88
C ASN A 191 14.54 19.01 17.10
N ALA A 192 13.61 18.04 17.07
CA ALA A 192 13.44 17.05 18.14
C ALA A 192 14.67 16.15 18.22
N PHE A 193 15.16 15.64 17.09
CA PHE A 193 16.35 14.79 17.03
C PHE A 193 17.62 15.53 17.41
N THR A 194 17.77 16.83 17.12
CA THR A 194 18.91 17.65 17.59
C THR A 194 18.94 17.74 19.12
N LYS A 195 17.78 17.86 19.77
CA LYS A 195 17.70 17.85 21.24
C LYS A 195 17.98 16.48 21.82
N ILE A 196 17.40 15.43 21.25
CA ILE A 196 17.69 14.04 21.62
C ILE A 196 19.19 13.77 21.49
N TYR A 197 19.80 14.14 20.37
CA TYR A 197 21.24 14.02 20.12
C TYR A 197 22.05 14.74 21.20
N SER A 198 21.67 15.99 21.55
CA SER A 198 22.37 16.76 22.59
C SER A 198 22.30 16.12 23.97
N ASN A 199 21.24 15.37 24.26
CA ASN A 199 21.03 14.64 25.50
C ASN A 199 21.67 13.24 25.52
N LEU A 200 22.26 12.79 24.41
CA LEU A 200 22.99 11.52 24.38
C LEU A 200 24.33 11.64 25.12
N GLU A 201 24.72 10.53 25.75
CA GLU A 201 26.07 10.36 26.30
C GLU A 201 27.15 10.73 25.26
N PRO A 202 28.24 11.42 25.64
CA PRO A 202 29.29 11.85 24.72
C PRO A 202 29.83 10.73 23.81
N SER A 203 29.97 9.51 24.36
CA SER A 203 30.43 8.34 23.61
C SER A 203 29.46 7.91 22.50
N LYS A 204 28.15 8.05 22.73
CA LYS A 204 27.11 7.73 21.74
C LYS A 204 26.96 8.84 20.69
N ARG A 205 27.20 10.10 21.06
CA ARG A 205 27.17 11.24 20.13
C ARG A 205 28.20 11.12 19.01
N MET A 206 29.40 10.62 19.32
CA MET A 206 30.47 10.44 18.34
C MET A 206 30.04 9.60 17.13
N LYS A 207 29.12 8.65 17.30
CA LYS A 207 28.58 7.84 16.19
C LYS A 207 27.90 8.72 15.11
N TYR A 208 27.22 9.79 15.51
CA TYR A 208 26.36 10.58 14.62
C TYR A 208 26.95 11.95 14.26
N GLN A 209 28.18 12.25 14.66
CA GLN A 209 28.78 13.57 14.53
C GLN A 209 28.97 14.04 13.09
N ASN A 210 29.04 13.11 12.14
CA ASN A 210 29.23 13.42 10.72
C ASN A 210 27.94 13.81 9.99
N ASP A 211 26.78 13.69 10.66
CA ASP A 211 25.45 14.00 10.11
C ASP A 211 24.61 14.82 11.10
N ILE A 212 25.20 15.83 11.75
CA ILE A 212 24.51 16.64 12.76
C ILE A 212 23.36 17.47 12.16
N THR A 213 23.40 17.77 10.86
CA THR A 213 22.39 18.62 10.21
C THR A 213 21.03 17.92 10.10
N ASN A 214 21.01 16.65 9.68
CA ASN A 214 19.76 15.92 9.43
C ASN A 214 19.58 14.71 10.34
N LEU A 215 20.66 14.20 10.93
CA LEU A 215 20.69 13.09 11.86
C LEU A 215 20.05 11.83 11.27
N TYR A 216 20.19 11.57 9.97
CA TYR A 216 19.62 10.43 9.27
C TYR A 216 19.99 9.10 9.91
N GLU A 217 21.25 8.93 10.34
CA GLU A 217 21.69 7.72 11.04
C GLU A 217 20.99 7.55 12.39
N LEU A 218 21.02 8.59 13.26
CA LEU A 218 20.33 8.57 14.54
C LEU A 218 18.82 8.31 14.38
N ARG A 219 18.19 8.95 13.39
CA ARG A 219 16.76 8.77 13.08
C ARG A 219 16.45 7.36 12.61
N SER A 220 17.38 6.72 11.90
CA SER A 220 17.25 5.34 11.43
C SER A 220 17.38 4.35 12.59
N ASP A 221 18.41 4.49 13.42
CA ASP A 221 18.59 3.67 14.62
C ASP A 221 17.41 3.83 15.60
N TRP A 222 16.91 5.07 15.75
CA TRP A 222 15.74 5.36 16.56
C TRP A 222 14.50 4.66 16.02
N TRP A 223 14.28 4.71 14.70
CA TRP A 223 13.16 3.98 14.09
C TRP A 223 13.29 2.48 14.34
N ASP A 224 14.46 1.89 14.06
CA ASP A 224 14.69 0.45 14.23
C ASP A 224 14.47 -0.03 15.66
N THR A 225 14.82 0.80 16.65
CA THR A 225 14.59 0.53 18.07
C THR A 225 13.10 0.55 18.43
N ASN A 226 12.31 1.41 17.78
CA ASN A 226 10.93 1.71 18.19
C ASN A 226 9.84 1.17 17.25
N ARG A 227 10.21 0.68 16.06
CA ARG A 227 9.29 0.28 14.98
C ARG A 227 8.24 -0.75 15.42
N LYS A 228 8.59 -1.63 16.36
CA LYS A 228 7.68 -2.62 16.95
C LYS A 228 6.54 -1.96 17.73
N GLU A 229 6.85 -1.01 18.60
CA GLU A 229 5.86 -0.28 19.40
C GLU A 229 5.00 0.66 18.54
N ILE A 230 5.56 1.19 17.45
CA ILE A 230 4.83 2.00 16.47
C ILE A 230 3.85 1.14 15.67
N TRP A 231 4.26 -0.07 15.26
CA TRP A 231 3.37 -1.02 14.58
C TRP A 231 2.23 -1.49 15.47
N LYS A 232 2.53 -1.77 16.74
CA LYS A 232 1.54 -2.11 17.75
C LYS A 232 0.49 -0.99 17.89
N ALA A 233 0.92 0.27 17.91
CA ALA A 233 0.00 1.41 17.93
C ALA A 233 -0.86 1.49 16.65
N MET A 234 -0.27 1.29 15.46
CA MET A 234 -1.00 1.32 14.19
C MET A 234 -2.06 0.21 14.06
N THR A 235 -1.74 -0.99 14.57
CA THR A 235 -2.60 -2.17 14.45
C THR A 235 -3.53 -2.37 15.64
N CYS A 236 -3.46 -1.51 16.66
CA CYS A 236 -4.16 -1.65 17.95
C CYS A 236 -5.66 -1.98 17.83
N ASN A 237 -6.33 -1.44 16.81
CA ASN A 237 -7.77 -1.62 16.58
C ASN A 237 -8.10 -2.51 15.37
N ALA A 238 -7.11 -3.18 14.76
CA ALA A 238 -7.37 -4.11 13.67
C ALA A 238 -8.33 -5.22 14.15
N PRO A 239 -9.27 -5.74 13.36
CA PRO A 239 -10.02 -6.92 13.76
C PRO A 239 -9.09 -8.13 13.95
N TYR A 240 -9.43 -9.03 14.87
CA TYR A 240 -8.62 -10.22 15.14
C TYR A 240 -8.46 -11.10 13.89
N ASP A 241 -9.51 -11.23 13.09
CA ASP A 241 -9.49 -12.10 11.90
C ASP A 241 -8.77 -11.47 10.69
N ALA A 242 -8.37 -10.19 10.78
CA ALA A 242 -7.57 -9.55 9.75
C ALA A 242 -6.15 -10.12 9.76
N LYS A 243 -5.79 -10.84 8.70
CA LYS A 243 -4.52 -11.54 8.58
C LYS A 243 -3.51 -10.74 7.76
N ILE A 244 -2.27 -10.73 8.25
CA ILE A 244 -1.12 -10.33 7.45
C ILE A 244 -0.35 -11.58 7.02
N TYR A 245 0.01 -11.62 5.74
CA TYR A 245 0.80 -12.69 5.15
C TYR A 245 2.23 -12.20 4.95
N ILE A 246 3.19 -12.93 5.50
CA ILE A 246 4.61 -12.62 5.41
C ILE A 246 5.29 -13.76 4.66
N THR A 247 5.76 -13.49 3.47
CA THR A 247 6.55 -14.44 2.67
C THR A 247 8.03 -14.14 2.89
N LYS A 248 8.79 -15.15 3.35
CA LYS A 248 10.25 -15.08 3.45
C LYS A 248 10.88 -16.06 2.48
N GLU A 249 12.06 -15.71 1.96
CA GLU A 249 12.86 -16.66 1.18
C GLU A 249 13.21 -17.86 2.08
N GLY A 250 12.90 -19.07 1.63
CA GLY A 250 13.16 -20.30 2.37
C GLY A 250 14.61 -20.79 2.23
N GLY A 251 15.51 -19.98 1.69
CA GLY A 251 16.86 -20.39 1.30
C GLY A 251 16.80 -21.52 0.27
N TYR A 252 17.24 -22.72 0.66
CA TYR A 252 17.17 -23.95 -0.17
C TYR A 252 15.74 -24.53 -0.31
N ILE A 253 14.75 -23.99 0.41
CA ILE A 253 13.35 -24.40 0.38
C ILE A 253 12.53 -23.32 -0.35
N SER A 254 11.44 -23.73 -1.01
CA SER A 254 10.42 -22.83 -1.55
C SER A 254 10.01 -21.74 -0.55
N PRO A 255 9.68 -20.52 -1.01
CA PRO A 255 9.28 -19.41 -0.13
C PRO A 255 8.23 -19.82 0.90
N LEU A 256 8.51 -19.54 2.17
CA LEU A 256 7.60 -19.85 3.28
C LEU A 256 6.69 -18.65 3.54
N THR A 257 5.38 -18.89 3.52
CA THR A 257 4.38 -17.85 3.83
C THR A 257 3.79 -18.12 5.21
N TRP A 258 3.99 -17.16 6.12
CA TRP A 258 3.44 -17.17 7.46
C TRP A 258 2.20 -16.29 7.50
N THR A 259 1.19 -16.72 8.26
CA THR A 259 -0.04 -15.96 8.45
C THR A 259 -0.14 -15.55 9.90
N LYS A 260 -0.37 -14.26 10.16
CA LYS A 260 -0.52 -13.72 11.51
C LYS A 260 -1.85 -12.98 11.61
N ASN A 261 -2.63 -13.33 12.62
CA ASN A 261 -3.92 -12.70 12.92
C ASN A 261 -3.71 -11.28 13.47
N HIS A 262 -4.79 -10.50 13.53
CA HIS A 262 -4.80 -9.16 14.10
C HIS A 262 -3.71 -8.25 13.49
N CYS A 263 -3.49 -8.39 12.18
CA CYS A 263 -2.39 -7.77 11.43
C CYS A 263 -0.99 -7.96 12.06
N GLY A 264 -0.76 -9.03 12.84
CA GLY A 264 0.50 -9.25 13.55
C GLY A 264 0.76 -8.21 14.66
N HIS A 265 -0.28 -7.76 15.36
CA HIS A 265 -0.18 -6.75 16.43
C HIS A 265 0.84 -7.09 17.54
N ASN A 266 0.90 -8.38 17.93
CA ASN A 266 1.80 -8.88 18.97
C ASN A 266 3.12 -9.43 18.41
N ASP A 267 3.33 -9.26 17.12
CA ASP A 267 4.44 -9.82 16.37
C ASP A 267 5.43 -8.72 15.94
N ASP A 268 6.57 -9.14 15.39
CA ASP A 268 7.46 -8.21 14.71
C ASP A 268 6.77 -7.62 13.47
N PRO A 269 6.97 -6.31 13.22
CA PRO A 269 6.38 -5.62 12.07
C PRO A 269 6.88 -6.17 10.74
N PRO A 270 6.12 -5.96 9.65
CA PRO A 270 6.59 -6.32 8.32
C PRO A 270 7.84 -5.52 7.94
N ASP A 271 8.79 -6.15 7.26
CA ASP A 271 10.06 -5.54 6.82
C ASP A 271 9.91 -4.56 5.63
N TYR A 272 8.67 -4.16 5.33
CA TYR A 272 8.36 -3.28 4.21
C TYR A 272 8.98 -1.89 4.37
N ASP A 273 9.21 -1.43 5.60
CA ASP A 273 9.92 -0.19 5.91
C ASP A 273 11.42 -0.25 5.55
N TYR A 274 11.99 -1.41 5.25
CA TYR A 274 13.36 -1.52 4.73
C TYR A 274 13.43 -1.57 3.20
N ILE A 275 12.29 -1.73 2.52
CA ILE A 275 12.23 -1.67 1.04
C ILE A 275 12.27 -0.20 0.61
N PRO A 276 13.09 0.22 -0.36
CA PRO A 276 13.11 1.59 -0.85
C PRO A 276 11.71 2.10 -1.26
N GLN A 277 11.37 3.33 -0.86
CA GLN A 277 10.04 3.92 -1.09
C GLN A 277 9.55 3.86 -2.55
N PRO A 278 10.37 4.12 -3.58
CA PRO A 278 9.92 4.02 -4.97
C PRO A 278 9.35 2.65 -5.32
N LEU A 279 10.00 1.57 -4.86
CA LEU A 279 9.58 0.20 -5.14
C LEU A 279 8.25 -0.13 -4.45
N ARG A 280 8.05 0.40 -3.24
CA ARG A 280 6.79 0.22 -2.51
C ARG A 280 5.64 0.95 -3.20
N TRP A 281 5.86 2.17 -3.67
CA TRP A 281 4.83 2.92 -4.40
C TRP A 281 4.50 2.28 -5.76
N ILE A 282 5.49 1.77 -6.49
CA ILE A 282 5.27 0.97 -7.72
C ILE A 282 4.46 -0.29 -7.41
N SER A 283 4.79 -0.98 -6.32
CA SER A 283 4.05 -2.18 -5.88
C SER A 283 2.61 -1.84 -5.55
N GLU A 284 2.36 -0.82 -4.70
CA GLU A 284 1.02 -0.36 -4.35
C GLU A 284 0.24 0.09 -5.60
N TRP A 285 0.88 0.79 -6.53
CA TRP A 285 0.30 1.20 -7.80
C TRP A 285 -0.17 -0.01 -8.61
N SER A 286 0.69 -1.02 -8.80
CA SER A 286 0.35 -2.22 -9.56
C SER A 286 -0.83 -2.99 -8.95
N GLU A 287 -0.93 -3.01 -7.64
CA GLU A 287 -2.03 -3.67 -6.94
C GLU A 287 -3.34 -2.89 -7.08
N GLN A 288 -3.30 -1.55 -7.01
CA GLN A 288 -4.46 -0.70 -7.26
C GLN A 288 -4.93 -0.78 -8.72
N PHE A 289 -4.01 -0.90 -9.67
CA PHE A 289 -4.33 -1.17 -11.08
C PHE A 289 -5.18 -2.43 -11.19
N CYS A 290 -4.69 -3.55 -10.66
CA CYS A 290 -5.37 -4.84 -10.75
C CYS A 290 -6.74 -4.81 -10.06
N LEU A 291 -6.84 -4.18 -8.89
CA LEU A 291 -8.12 -4.02 -8.19
C LEU A 291 -9.13 -3.22 -9.03
N TYR A 292 -8.70 -2.11 -9.63
CA TYR A 292 -9.59 -1.29 -10.44
C TYR A 292 -9.95 -1.97 -11.78
N GLN A 293 -8.99 -2.63 -12.41
CA GLN A 293 -9.20 -3.42 -13.60
C GLN A 293 -10.24 -4.52 -13.36
N LYS A 294 -10.08 -5.28 -12.27
CA LYS A 294 -11.04 -6.31 -11.86
C LYS A 294 -12.44 -5.72 -11.66
N HIS A 295 -12.55 -4.62 -10.92
CA HIS A 295 -13.83 -3.94 -10.70
C HIS A 295 -14.50 -3.51 -12.02
N LEU A 296 -13.73 -2.98 -12.98
CA LEU A 296 -14.26 -2.61 -14.30
C LEU A 296 -14.70 -3.86 -15.09
N LEU A 297 -13.90 -4.92 -15.11
CA LEU A 297 -14.24 -6.18 -15.78
C LEU A 297 -15.50 -6.82 -15.18
N GLU A 298 -15.64 -6.81 -13.86
CA GLU A 298 -16.85 -7.31 -13.18
C GLU A 298 -18.11 -6.53 -13.59
N SER A 299 -18.01 -5.21 -13.76
CA SER A 299 -19.12 -4.39 -14.27
C SER A 299 -19.51 -4.69 -15.73
N MET A 300 -18.66 -5.40 -16.45
CA MET A 300 -18.80 -5.76 -17.87
C MET A 300 -19.16 -7.24 -18.10
N LYS A 301 -19.34 -8.07 -17.06
CA LYS A 301 -19.70 -9.50 -17.21
C LYS A 301 -20.90 -9.75 -18.13
N ASN A 302 -21.90 -8.87 -18.11
CA ASN A 302 -23.10 -9.00 -18.95
C ASN A 302 -22.89 -8.55 -20.42
N CYS A 303 -21.71 -8.05 -20.76
CA CYS A 303 -21.39 -7.56 -22.11
C CYS A 303 -21.01 -8.67 -23.09
N GLU A 304 -20.83 -9.91 -22.62
CA GLU A 304 -20.55 -11.10 -23.45
C GLU A 304 -21.64 -11.36 -24.50
N ASN A 305 -22.86 -10.89 -24.24
CA ASN A 305 -24.01 -11.04 -25.14
C ASN A 305 -24.02 -10.03 -26.31
N CYS A 306 -23.15 -9.03 -26.29
CA CYS A 306 -23.02 -8.05 -27.37
C CYS A 306 -22.07 -8.58 -28.46
N LYS A 307 -22.58 -9.47 -29.33
CA LYS A 307 -21.82 -9.97 -30.48
C LYS A 307 -21.92 -9.01 -31.66
N LYS A 308 -20.78 -8.67 -32.26
CA LYS A 308 -20.73 -8.04 -33.59
C LYS A 308 -21.09 -9.10 -34.63
N ASN A 309 -22.33 -9.10 -35.11
CA ASN A 309 -22.65 -9.72 -36.40
C ASN A 309 -22.84 -8.59 -37.42
N SER A 310 -22.10 -8.65 -38.52
CA SER A 310 -22.31 -7.81 -39.72
C SER A 310 -22.52 -6.30 -39.46
N GLY A 311 -21.65 -5.69 -38.65
CA GLY A 311 -21.61 -4.22 -38.50
C GLY A 311 -22.61 -3.60 -37.52
N GLU A 312 -23.69 -4.29 -37.15
CA GLU A 312 -24.72 -3.78 -36.23
C GLU A 312 -24.88 -4.70 -35.01
N CYS A 313 -24.73 -4.14 -33.80
CA CYS A 313 -25.04 -4.85 -32.56
C CYS A 313 -26.54 -5.17 -32.52
N LYS A 314 -26.95 -6.37 -32.95
CA LYS A 314 -28.33 -6.84 -32.75
C LYS A 314 -28.59 -6.97 -31.26
N GLN A 315 -29.52 -6.14 -30.78
CA GLN A 315 -29.90 -6.04 -29.38
C GLN A 315 -30.92 -7.15 -29.07
N SER A 316 -30.64 -8.03 -28.12
CA SER A 316 -31.64 -8.94 -27.55
C SER A 316 -32.54 -8.24 -26.52
N VAL A 317 -32.03 -7.17 -25.90
CA VAL A 317 -32.76 -6.26 -24.99
C VAL A 317 -32.29 -4.84 -25.28
N HIS A 318 -33.22 -3.94 -25.62
CA HIS A 318 -32.93 -2.54 -25.95
C HIS A 318 -32.17 -1.87 -24.77
N GLY A 319 -31.00 -1.27 -25.02
CA GLY A 319 -30.21 -0.52 -24.01
C GLY A 319 -28.93 -1.19 -23.48
N SER A 320 -28.85 -2.52 -23.43
CA SER A 320 -27.72 -3.25 -22.81
C SER A 320 -26.37 -3.05 -23.54
N CYS A 321 -26.35 -3.10 -24.87
CA CYS A 321 -25.10 -2.92 -25.62
C CYS A 321 -24.61 -1.47 -25.71
N VAL A 322 -25.51 -0.49 -25.55
CA VAL A 322 -25.12 0.94 -25.44
C VAL A 322 -24.39 1.18 -24.12
N ASP A 323 -24.88 0.61 -23.02
CA ASP A 323 -24.18 0.63 -21.73
C ASP A 323 -22.82 -0.08 -21.81
N CYS A 324 -22.76 -1.25 -22.45
CA CYS A 324 -21.50 -1.95 -22.69
C CYS A 324 -20.50 -1.12 -23.51
N LYS A 325 -20.94 -0.40 -24.55
CA LYS A 325 -20.06 0.52 -25.29
C LYS A 325 -19.47 1.59 -24.37
N LYS A 326 -20.29 2.23 -23.52
CA LYS A 326 -19.83 3.23 -22.54
C LYS A 326 -18.82 2.64 -21.54
N LYS A 327 -19.08 1.42 -21.04
CA LYS A 327 -18.18 0.71 -20.14
C LYS A 327 -16.85 0.35 -20.81
N CYS A 328 -16.87 -0.12 -22.06
CA CYS A 328 -15.67 -0.39 -22.85
C CYS A 328 -14.85 0.88 -23.11
N GLU A 329 -15.50 2.00 -23.46
CA GLU A 329 -14.83 3.29 -23.62
C GLU A 329 -14.18 3.77 -22.31
N LYS A 330 -14.86 3.59 -21.17
CA LYS A 330 -14.31 3.88 -19.84
C LYS A 330 -13.10 2.99 -19.53
N TYR A 331 -13.19 1.69 -19.81
CA TYR A 331 -12.09 0.74 -19.62
C TYR A 331 -10.88 1.10 -20.50
N LYS A 332 -11.10 1.44 -21.77
CA LYS A 332 -10.05 1.90 -22.68
C LYS A 332 -9.32 3.13 -22.13
N LYS A 333 -10.06 4.17 -21.72
CA LYS A 333 -9.48 5.37 -21.09
C LYS A 333 -8.71 5.05 -19.80
N PHE A 334 -9.21 4.12 -19.00
CA PHE A 334 -8.49 3.62 -17.82
C PHE A 334 -7.15 3.00 -18.22
N VAL A 335 -7.12 2.05 -19.15
CA VAL A 335 -5.89 1.38 -19.59
C VAL A 335 -4.89 2.40 -20.18
N GLU A 336 -5.35 3.33 -21.00
CA GLU A 336 -4.50 4.38 -21.60
C GLU A 336 -3.85 5.26 -20.52
N ASN A 337 -4.63 5.71 -19.53
CA ASN A 337 -4.10 6.52 -18.44
C ASN A 337 -3.07 5.77 -17.59
N TRP A 338 -3.35 4.51 -17.22
CA TRP A 338 -2.46 3.71 -16.40
C TRP A 338 -1.21 3.27 -17.17
N LYS A 339 -1.30 3.06 -18.49
CA LYS A 339 -0.13 2.83 -19.34
C LYS A 339 0.83 4.03 -19.31
N ALA A 340 0.31 5.25 -19.43
CA ALA A 340 1.14 6.45 -19.34
C ALA A 340 1.85 6.57 -17.97
N GLN A 341 1.16 6.22 -16.88
CA GLN A 341 1.74 6.18 -15.54
C GLN A 341 2.80 5.08 -15.38
N PHE A 342 2.59 3.91 -16.01
CA PHE A 342 3.57 2.83 -16.04
C PHE A 342 4.85 3.27 -16.75
N GLU A 343 4.75 3.93 -17.90
CA GLU A 343 5.92 4.43 -18.64
C GLU A 343 6.75 5.43 -17.82
N ILE A 344 6.10 6.26 -17.00
CA ILE A 344 6.78 7.15 -16.06
C ILE A 344 7.53 6.35 -14.99
N GLN A 345 6.86 5.36 -14.37
CA GLN A 345 7.44 4.55 -13.32
C GLN A 345 8.55 3.61 -13.81
N ASP A 346 8.43 3.06 -15.02
CA ASP A 346 9.44 2.23 -15.66
C ASP A 346 10.76 3.00 -15.87
N LYS A 347 10.66 4.26 -16.32
CA LYS A 347 11.83 5.15 -16.43
C LYS A 347 12.46 5.41 -15.06
N ALA A 348 11.66 5.73 -14.05
CA ALA A 348 12.15 5.94 -12.70
C ALA A 348 12.86 4.70 -12.15
N TYR A 349 12.27 3.51 -12.33
CA TYR A 349 12.86 2.24 -11.92
C TYR A 349 14.19 1.96 -12.61
N LYS A 350 14.28 2.15 -13.93
CA LYS A 350 15.52 1.93 -14.70
C LYS A 350 16.67 2.81 -14.21
N GLU A 351 16.41 4.07 -13.88
CA GLU A 351 17.44 4.96 -13.34
C GLU A 351 17.86 4.57 -11.92
N ILE A 352 16.90 4.19 -11.05
CA ILE A 352 17.23 3.66 -9.71
C ILE A 352 18.12 2.42 -9.83
N TYR A 353 17.75 1.49 -10.71
CA TYR A 353 18.50 0.26 -10.97
C TYR A 353 19.91 0.58 -11.48
N LYS A 354 20.02 1.46 -12.47
CA LYS A 354 21.31 1.90 -13.04
C LYS A 354 22.22 2.55 -12.00
N ASN A 355 21.68 3.41 -11.15
CA ASN A 355 22.45 4.04 -10.08
C ASN A 355 22.94 3.01 -9.05
N ALA A 356 22.10 2.04 -8.70
CA ALA A 356 22.50 0.95 -7.81
C ALA A 356 23.62 0.08 -8.42
N THR A 357 23.54 -0.25 -9.72
CA THR A 357 24.57 -1.06 -10.38
C THR A 357 25.87 -0.31 -10.60
N ASN A 358 25.80 1.01 -10.86
CA ASN A 358 27.00 1.82 -11.05
C ASN A 358 27.71 2.16 -9.74
N ASN A 359 26.98 2.36 -8.64
CA ASN A 359 27.56 2.64 -7.33
C ASN A 359 28.05 1.37 -6.61
N GLY A 360 27.57 0.18 -6.98
CA GLY A 360 28.09 -1.10 -6.49
C GLY A 360 29.51 -1.47 -6.97
N GLY A 361 30.15 -0.59 -7.76
CA GLY A 361 31.54 -0.72 -8.19
C GLY A 361 32.58 -0.10 -7.26
N ASN A 362 32.18 0.62 -6.21
CA ASN A 362 33.09 1.18 -5.21
C ASN A 362 32.65 0.80 -3.79
N GLY A 363 33.22 -0.29 -3.28
CA GLY A 363 33.57 -0.49 -1.86
C GLY A 363 32.44 -0.63 -0.86
#